data_AF-A0A6I1KP23-F1
#
_entry.id   AF-A0A6I1KP23-F1
#
_cell.length_a   1.000
_cell.length_b   1.000
_cell.length_c   1.000
_cell.angle_alpha   90.00
_cell.angle_beta   90.00
_cell.angle_gamma   90.00
#
_symmetry.space_group_name_H-M   'P 1'
#
loop_
_entity.id
_entity.type
_entity.pdbx_description
1 polymer ?
#
loop_
_entity_poly.entity_id
_entity_poly.type
_entity_poly.pdbx_seq_one_letter_code
_entity_poly.pdbx_strand_id
1 'polypeptide(L)' 'MAWEYKIVYFGLDTLDEDDYEERLHERVHMLNELGSGGWELITFLSHRTADKLDKYHAVFKRPATG' A
#
# COMPACT_ATOMS: atom_id res chain seq x y z
N MET A 1 -9.96 -20.19 8.24
CA MET A 1 -9.33 -18.92 8.66
C MET A 1 -9.63 -17.89 7.58
N ALA A 2 -10.29 -16.78 7.92
CA ALA A 2 -10.64 -15.75 6.95
C ALA A 2 -9.57 -14.66 6.93
N TRP A 3 -9.34 -14.05 5.77
CA TRP A 3 -8.36 -12.99 5.56
C TRP A 3 -9.06 -11.70 5.15
N GLU A 4 -8.61 -10.58 5.71
CA GLU A 4 -9.00 -9.25 5.27
C GLU A 4 -7.91 -8.69 4.35
N TYR A 5 -8.34 -8.04 3.27
CA TYR A 5 -7.44 -7.39 2.32
C TYR A 5 -7.77 -5.90 2.21
N LYS A 6 -6.73 -5.09 2.08
CA LYS A 6 -6.86 -3.65 1.89
C LYS A 6 -5.93 -3.20 0.76
N ILE A 7 -6.48 -2.42 -0.16
CA ILE A 7 -5.70 -1.75 -1.22
C ILE A 7 -5.58 -0.29 -0.83
N VAL A 8 -4.36 0.22 -0.80
CA VAL A 8 -4.10 1.65 -0.57
C VAL A 8 -3.59 2.27 -1.87
N TYR A 9 -4.31 3.30 -2.31
CA TYR A 9 -3.98 4.09 -3.48
C TYR A 9 -3.19 5.31 -3.03
N PHE A 10 -2.08 5.56 -3.72
CA PHE A 10 -1.35 6.80 -3.54
C PHE A 10 -1.26 7.50 -4.89
N GLY A 11 -2.03 8.57 -5.04
CA GLY A 11 -1.84 9.53 -6.11
C GLY A 11 -0.65 10.41 -5.72
N LEU A 12 0.54 10.00 -6.11
CA LEU A 12 1.73 10.84 -6.02
C LEU A 12 2.01 11.26 -7.44
N ASP A 13 1.67 12.51 -7.76
CA ASP A 13 1.74 13.04 -9.14
C ASP A 13 3.17 13.07 -9.71
N THR A 14 4.20 12.76 -8.91
CA THR A 14 5.60 13.07 -9.26
C THR A 14 6.68 12.20 -8.63
N LEU A 15 6.38 11.03 -8.06
CA LEU A 15 7.44 10.25 -7.39
C LEU A 15 8.03 9.15 -8.27
N ASP A 16 9.37 9.14 -8.28
CA ASP A 16 10.24 8.01 -8.57
C ASP A 16 9.71 6.74 -7.85
N GLU A 17 9.95 5.56 -8.45
CA GLU A 17 9.61 4.25 -7.85
C GLU A 17 10.23 4.10 -6.46
N ASP A 18 11.47 4.54 -6.27
CA ASP A 18 12.21 4.44 -5.01
C ASP A 18 11.59 5.33 -3.92
N ASP A 19 11.29 6.59 -4.25
CA ASP A 19 10.62 7.54 -3.33
C ASP A 19 9.21 7.06 -2.95
N TYR A 20 8.54 6.37 -3.87
CA TYR A 20 7.24 5.78 -3.58
C TYR A 20 7.38 4.62 -2.58
N GLU A 21 8.33 3.71 -2.76
CA GLU A 21 8.55 2.56 -1.88
C GLU A 21 8.84 3.00 -0.44
N GLU A 22 9.71 3.99 -0.26
CA GLU A 22 10.06 4.54 1.06
C GLU A 22 8.82 5.10 1.77
N ARG A 23 8.05 5.97 1.09
CA ARG A 23 6.82 6.54 1.65
C ARG A 23 5.74 5.50 1.91
N LEU A 24 5.69 4.45 1.09
CA LEU A 24 4.80 3.34 1.32
C LEU A 24 5.16 2.65 2.63
N HIS A 25 6.43 2.27 2.81
CA HIS A 25 6.93 1.63 4.02
C HIS A 25 6.62 2.44 5.28
N GLU A 26 6.87 3.76 5.27
CA GLU A 26 6.50 4.65 6.37
C GLU A 26 4.99 4.60 6.66
N ARG A 27 4.15 4.58 5.62
CA ARG A 27 2.70 4.52 5.79
C ARG A 27 2.24 3.17 6.34
N VAL A 28 2.85 2.06 5.93
CA VAL A 28 2.58 0.72 6.49
C VAL A 28 2.93 0.72 7.97
N HIS A 29 4.09 1.26 8.31
CA HIS A 29 4.55 1.37 9.68
C HIS A 29 3.55 2.19 10.50
N MET A 30 3.15 3.37 10.02
CA MET A 30 2.12 4.19 10.65
C MET A 30 0.77 3.47 10.78
N LEU A 31 0.31 2.71 9.77
CA LEU A 31 -0.95 1.95 9.84
C LEU A 31 -0.91 0.86 10.91
N ASN A 32 0.27 0.25 11.11
CA ASN A 32 0.50 -0.75 12.14
C ASN A 32 0.63 -0.10 13.54
N GLU A 33 1.26 1.06 13.65
CA GLU A 33 1.41 1.79 14.92
C GLU A 33 0.15 2.50 15.39
N LEU A 34 -0.64 3.10 14.48
CA LEU A 34 -1.81 3.94 14.81
C LEU A 34 -3.10 3.16 15.09
N GLY A 35 -3.03 1.84 15.28
CA GLY A 35 -4.14 1.10 15.91
C GLY A 35 -4.92 0.14 15.02
N SER A 36 -4.39 -0.28 13.86
CA SER A 36 -4.96 -1.37 13.07
C SER A 36 -3.96 -2.52 12.94
N GLY A 37 -3.95 -3.39 13.94
CA GLY A 37 -2.96 -4.44 14.12
C GLY A 37 -2.65 -5.30 12.89
N GLY A 38 -1.35 -5.44 12.63
CA GLY A 38 -0.77 -6.56 11.89
C GLY A 38 -1.05 -6.61 10.38
N TRP A 39 -1.19 -5.46 9.72
CA TRP A 39 -1.22 -5.44 8.25
C TRP A 39 0.17 -5.78 7.70
N GLU A 40 0.23 -6.86 6.94
CA GLU A 40 1.40 -7.24 6.15
C GLU A 40 1.26 -6.73 4.72
N LEU A 41 2.32 -6.11 4.20
CA LEU A 41 2.46 -5.81 2.78
C LEU A 41 2.64 -7.13 2.01
N ILE A 42 1.79 -7.39 1.02
CA ILE A 42 1.86 -8.58 0.18
C ILE A 42 2.62 -8.28 -1.11
N THR A 43 2.23 -7.20 -1.77
CA THR A 43 2.72 -6.87 -3.09
C THR A 43 2.53 -5.39 -3.41
N PHE A 44 3.32 -4.97 -4.37
CA PHE A 44 3.36 -3.67 -4.98
C PHE A 44 3.04 -3.81 -6.46
N LEU A 45 2.10 -3.02 -6.96
CA LEU A 45 1.67 -3.06 -8.35
C LEU A 45 1.78 -1.68 -8.95
N SER A 46 2.63 -1.53 -9.97
CA SER A 46 2.62 -0.37 -10.85
C SER A 46 1.53 -0.53 -11.91
N HIS A 47 0.89 0.58 -12.27
CA HIS A 47 0.07 0.66 -13.46
C HIS A 47 0.22 2.03 -14.08
N ARG A 48 0.19 2.05 -15.42
CA ARG A 48 0.27 3.29 -16.18
C ARG A 48 -1.13 3.81 -16.46
N THR A 49 -1.40 5.05 -16.08
CA THR A 49 -2.70 5.67 -16.34
C THR A 49 -2.84 6.11 -17.81
N ALA A 50 -4.05 6.46 -18.22
CA ALA A 50 -4.31 7.04 -19.54
C ALA A 50 -3.48 8.32 -19.79
N ASP A 51 -3.17 9.06 -18.72
CA ASP A 51 -2.34 10.28 -18.76
C ASP A 51 -0.83 9.99 -18.77
N LYS A 52 -0.44 8.72 -18.99
CA LYS A 52 0.96 8.23 -19.00
C LYS A 52 1.72 8.43 -17.69
N LEU A 53 1.02 8.68 -16.59
CA LEU A 53 1.59 8.73 -15.26
C LEU A 53 1.68 7.31 -14.69
N ASP A 54 2.84 6.99 -14.12
CA ASP A 54 2.99 5.76 -13.37
C ASP A 54 2.37 5.97 -11.98
N LYS A 55 1.41 5.11 -11.67
CA LYS A 55 0.75 5.07 -10.37
C LYS A 55 0.99 3.72 -9.76
N TYR A 56 1.21 3.72 -8.47
CA TYR A 56 1.50 2.50 -7.74
C TYR A 56 0.42 2.21 -6.71
N HIS A 57 0.26 0.94 -6.40
CA HIS A 57 -0.69 0.43 -5.42
C HIS A 57 0.00 -0.56 -4.50
N ALA A 58 -0.40 -0.53 -3.23
CA ALA A 58 0.03 -1.51 -2.26
C ALA A 58 -1.15 -2.34 -1.78
N VAL A 59 -0.93 -3.66 -1.73
CA VAL A 59 -1.92 -4.63 -1.26
C VAL A 59 -1.47 -5.18 0.08
N PHE A 60 -2.38 -5.08 1.05
CA PHE A 60 -2.17 -5.54 2.42
C PHE A 60 -3.10 -6.69 2.76
N LYS A 61 -2.66 -7.57 3.65
CA LYS A 61 -3.50 -8.58 4.31
C LYS A 61 -3.34 -8.52 5.82
N ARG A 62 -4.37 -9.01 6.50
CA ARG A 62 -4.28 -9.44 7.90
C ARG A 62 -5.27 -10.58 8.16
N PRO A 63 -5.09 -11.38 9.23
CA PRO A 63 -6.11 -12.31 9.67
C PRO A 63 -7.41 -11.55 10.01
N ALA A 64 -8.55 -12.04 9.55
CA ALA A 64 -9.84 -11.42 9.87
C ALA A 64 -10.09 -11.53 11.37
N THR A 65 -10.27 -10.40 12.05
CA THR A 65 -10.77 -10.36 13.42
C THR A 65 -12.28 -10.59 13.36
N GLY A 66 -12.72 -11.77 13.80
CA GLY A 66 -14.13 -12.16 13.85
C GLY A 66 -14.95 -11.34 14.84
#